data_AF-A0A1H0YQA1-F1
#
_entry.id   AF-A0A1H0YQA1-F1
#
_cell.length_a   1.000
_cell.length_b   1.000
_cell.length_c   1.000
_cell.angle_alpha   90.00
_cell.angle_beta   90.00
_cell.angle_gamma   90.00
#
_symmetry.space_group_name_H-M   'P 1'
#
loop_
_entity.id
_entity.type
_entity.pdbx_description
1 polymer ?
#
loop_
_entity_poly.entity_id
_entity_poly.type
_entity_poly.pdbx_seq_one_letter_code
_entity_poly.pdbx_strand_id
1 'polypeptide(L)' 'MRVNLYIKGGDKPLTTCISQQTYGMIHACWKNGETFKFGNGRIDGKDIRGIEVLVEDD' A
#
# COMPACT_ATOMS: atom_id res chain seq x y z
N MET A 1 7.31 9.60 4.82
CA MET A 1 7.49 8.30 4.14
C MET A 1 6.80 8.22 2.77
N ARG A 2 7.58 7.91 1.73
CA ARG A 2 7.10 7.72 0.36
C ARG A 2 7.18 6.24 -0.01
N VAL A 3 6.14 5.67 -0.61
CA VAL A 3 6.07 4.24 -0.96
C VAL A 3 5.59 4.01 -2.39
N ASN A 4 5.98 2.88 -2.97
CA ASN A 4 5.40 2.27 -4.17
C ASN A 4 4.51 1.09 -3.76
N LEU A 5 3.25 1.12 -4.16
CA LEU A 5 2.31 0.01 -4.00
C LEU A 5 2.15 -0.72 -5.33
N TYR A 6 2.57 -1.98 -5.38
CA TYR A 6 2.42 -2.82 -6.56
C TYR A 6 1.08 -3.57 -6.48
N ILE A 7 0.14 -3.22 -7.35
CA ILE A 7 -1.21 -3.82 -7.37
C ILE A 7 -1.36 -4.73 -8.60
N LYS A 8 -2.02 -5.88 -8.42
CA LYS A 8 -2.33 -6.82 -9.50
C LYS A 8 -3.21 -6.14 -10.54
N GLY A 9 -2.84 -6.29 -11.81
CA GLY A 9 -3.52 -5.65 -12.94
C GLY A 9 -3.15 -4.17 -13.14
N GLY A 10 -2.31 -3.59 -12.28
CA GLY A 10 -1.69 -2.30 -12.54
C GLY A 10 -0.39 -2.47 -13.36
N ASP A 11 -0.27 -1.74 -14.46
CA ASP A 11 0.96 -1.66 -15.25
C ASP A 11 2.11 -0.97 -14.51
N LYS A 12 1.80 -0.08 -13.57
CA LYS A 12 2.77 0.73 -12.83
C LYS A 12 2.46 0.73 -11.33
N PRO A 13 3.48 0.84 -10.46
CA PRO A 13 3.25 1.01 -9.03
C PRO A 13 2.53 2.33 -8.75
N LEU A 14 1.65 2.29 -7.76
CA LEU A 14 1.04 3.49 -7.18
C LEU A 14 2.04 4.12 -6.21
N THR A 15 2.71 5.17 -6.66
CA THR A 15 3.61 5.95 -5.79
C THR A 15 2.80 6.95 -4.97
N THR A 16 2.89 6.89 -3.65
CA THR A 16 2.18 7.82 -2.75
C THR A 16 2.98 8.11 -1.48
N CYS A 17 2.72 9.27 -0.88
CA CYS A 17 3.22 9.61 0.45
C CYS A 17 2.18 9.20 1.49
N ILE A 18 2.60 8.46 2.51
CA ILE A 18 1.71 7.97 3.57
C ILE A 18 2.40 8.10 4.94
N SER A 19 1.58 8.19 6.00
CA SER A 19 2.09 8.09 7.36
C SER A 19 2.53 6.66 7.69
N GLN A 20 3.41 6.51 8.69
CA GLN A 20 3.82 5.19 9.19
C GLN A 20 2.62 4.35 9.67
N GLN A 21 1.63 4.98 10.30
CA GLN A 21 0.38 4.32 10.70
C GLN A 21 -0.37 3.76 9.49
N THR A 22 -0.47 4.55 8.40
CA THR A 22 -1.12 4.13 7.16
C THR A 22 -0.39 2.96 6.52
N TYR A 23 0.94 3.00 6.52
CA TYR A 23 1.74 1.87 6.05
C TYR A 23 1.49 0.61 6.87
N GLY A 24 1.44 0.70 8.20
CA GLY A 24 1.10 -0.42 9.06
C GLY A 24 -0.26 -1.04 8.70
N MET A 25 -1.27 -0.20 8.43
CA MET A 25 -2.60 -0.67 8.00
C MET A 25 -2.56 -1.37 6.63
N ILE A 26 -1.86 -0.80 5.64
CA ILE A 26 -1.74 -1.40 4.30
C ILE A 26 -0.95 -2.71 4.38
N HIS A 27 0.12 -2.76 5.18
CA HIS A 27 0.94 -3.95 5.36
C HIS A 27 0.16 -5.07 6.06
N ALA A 28 -0.62 -4.75 7.10
CA ALA A 28 -1.52 -5.71 7.74
C ALA A 28 -2.59 -6.22 6.77
N CYS A 29 -3.22 -5.31 6.02
CA CYS A 29 -4.17 -5.62 4.96
C CYS A 29 -3.58 -6.61 3.95
N TRP A 30 -2.36 -6.35 3.46
CA TRP A 30 -1.63 -7.23 2.56
C TRP A 30 -1.38 -8.61 3.16
N LYS A 31 -0.91 -8.68 4.41
CA LYS A 31 -0.60 -9.95 5.09
C LYS A 31 -1.83 -10.79 5.38
N ASN A 32 -2.95 -10.15 5.73
CA ASN A 32 -4.17 -10.84 6.14
C ASN A 32 -5.15 -11.09 4.99
N GLY A 33 -4.91 -10.50 3.81
CA GLY A 33 -5.86 -10.53 2.70
C GLY A 33 -7.16 -9.78 3.01
N GLU A 34 -7.09 -8.78 3.91
CA GLU A 34 -8.24 -7.97 4.28
C GLU A 34 -8.48 -6.87 3.24
N THR A 35 -9.59 -6.14 3.35
CA THR A 35 -9.80 -4.97 2.49
C THR A 35 -9.63 -3.68 3.27
N PHE A 36 -8.82 -2.77 2.73
CA PHE A 36 -8.56 -1.46 3.31
C PHE A 36 -9.16 -0.35 2.45
N LYS A 37 -9.81 0.63 3.08
CA LYS A 37 -10.34 1.81 2.38
C LYS A 37 -9.29 2.91 2.43
N PHE A 38 -8.83 3.36 1.27
CA PHE A 38 -7.84 4.43 1.15
C PHE A 38 -8.40 5.56 0.31
N GLY A 39 -8.69 6.71 0.95
CA GLY A 39 -9.42 7.81 0.32
C GLY A 39 -10.80 7.35 -0.18
N ASN A 40 -11.09 7.63 -1.44
CA ASN A 40 -12.32 7.17 -2.12
C ASN A 40 -12.20 5.76 -2.73
N GLY A 41 -11.01 5.16 -2.69
CA GLY A 41 -10.73 3.82 -3.21
C GLY A 41 -10.82 2.73 -2.14
N ARG A 42 -10.95 1.49 -2.61
CA ARG A 42 -10.87 0.28 -1.79
C ARG A 42 -9.78 -0.61 -2.37
N ILE A 43 -8.82 -1.02 -1.53
CA ILE A 43 -7.69 -1.88 -1.89
C ILE A 43 -7.88 -3.21 -1.16
N ASP A 44 -7.90 -4.30 -1.92
CA ASP A 44 -7.87 -5.65 -1.36
C ASP A 44 -6.42 -6.07 -1.16
N GLY A 45 -6.10 -6.54 0.04
CA GLY A 45 -4.76 -7.01 0.39
C GLY A 45 -4.27 -8.11 -0.52
N LYS A 46 -5.17 -8.96 -1.05
CA LYS A 46 -4.82 -10.02 -2.02
C LYS A 46 -4.35 -9.46 -3.37
N ASP A 47 -4.72 -8.23 -3.69
CA ASP A 47 -4.33 -7.56 -4.93
C ASP A 47 -2.97 -6.85 -4.76
N ILE A 48 -2.49 -6.66 -3.54
CA ILE A 48 -1.15 -6.12 -3.28
C ILE A 48 -0.11 -7.22 -3.58
N ARG A 49 0.77 -6.95 -4.53
CA ARG A 49 1.92 -7.81 -4.90
C ARG A 49 3.18 -7.47 -4.12
N GLY A 50 3.30 -6.21 -3.68
CA GLY A 50 4.48 -5.71 -2.99
C GLY A 50 4.30 -4.28 -2.55
N ILE A 51 5.07 -3.90 -1.55
CA ILE A 51 5.19 -2.52 -1.06
C ILE A 51 6.68 -2.23 -0.95
N GLU A 52 7.13 -1.17 -1.60
CA GLU A 52 8.52 -0.71 -1.58
C GLU A 52 8.55 0.67 -0.94
N VAL A 53 9.40 0.84 0.07
CA VAL A 53 9.59 2.15 0.72
C VAL A 53 10.71 2.88 -0.01
N LEU A 54 10.40 4.05 -0.57
CA LEU A 54 11.32 4.85 -1.37
C LEU A 54 12.11 5.86 -0.53
N VAL A 55 11.47 6.41 0.51
CA VAL A 55 12.08 7.35 1.45
C VAL A 55 11.44 7.11 2.82
N GLU A 56 12.25 6.67 3.78
CA GLU A 56 11.92 6.76 5.20
C GLU A 56 12.37 8.15 5.67
N ASP A 57 11.45 8.95 6.22
CA ASP A 57 11.86 10.14 6.97
C ASP A 57 12.40 9.62 8.30
N ASP A 58 13.68 9.92 8.58
CA ASP A 58 14.45 9.53 9.77
C ASP A 58 13.82 10.08 11.07
#